data_AF-C0ECY5-F1
#
_entry.id   AF-C0ECY5-F1
#
_cell.length_a   1.000
_cell.length_b   1.000
_cell.length_c   1.000
_cell.angle_alpha   90.00
_cell.angle_beta   90.00
_cell.angle_gamma   90.00
#
_symmetry.space_group_name_H-M   'P 1'
#
loop_
_entity.id
_entity.type
_entity.pdbx_description
1 polymer ?
#
loop_
_entity_poly.entity_id
_entity_poly.type
_entity_poly.pdbx_seq_one_letter_code
_entity_poly.pdbx_strand_id
1 'polypeptide(L)' 'MKIETPQWGKEVKKKLVDEECSVTEFAKRIGMSRSRVSGLINGSAVSPIGQRKICEYLGLYDYI' A
#
# COMPACT_ATOMS: atom_id res chain seq x y z
N MET A 1 13.11 -16.75 -3.26
CA MET A 1 13.71 -15.63 -2.51
C MET A 1 12.58 -14.85 -1.84
N LYS A 2 12.57 -14.73 -0.51
CA LYS A 2 11.51 -14.01 0.23
C LYS A 2 11.88 -12.53 0.25
N ILE A 3 11.08 -11.69 -0.41
CA ILE A 3 11.25 -10.24 -0.34
C ILE A 3 10.66 -9.78 0.99
N GLU A 4 11.46 -9.06 1.79
CA GLU A 4 10.95 -8.49 3.02
C GLU A 4 9.97 -7.35 2.70
N THR A 5 8.84 -7.33 3.40
CA THR A 5 7.87 -6.24 3.28
C THR A 5 8.50 -4.94 3.80
N PRO A 6 8.54 -3.87 2.99
CA PRO A 6 9.11 -2.59 3.41
C PRO A 6 8.29 -1.99 4.56
N GLN A 7 8.91 -1.15 5.39
CA GLN A 7 8.26 -0.57 6.57
C GLN A 7 6.96 0.18 6.22
N TRP A 8 6.98 1.00 5.17
CA TRP A 8 5.78 1.70 4.70
C TRP A 8 4.65 0.72 4.33
N GLY A 9 4.98 -0.44 3.75
CA GLY A 9 4.02 -1.48 3.42
C GLY A 9 3.42 -2.18 4.64
N LYS A 10 4.17 -2.27 5.74
CA LYS A 10 3.67 -2.74 7.04
C LYS A 10 2.68 -1.74 7.63
N GLU A 11 3.01 -0.44 7.62
CA GLU A 11 2.11 0.63 8.10
C GLU A 11 0.82 0.73 7.28
N VAL A 12 0.89 0.58 5.95
CA VAL A 12 -0.31 0.52 5.11
C VAL A 12 -1.23 -0.61 5.55
N LYS A 13 -0.70 -1.82 5.77
CA LYS A 13 -1.52 -2.96 6.21
C LYS A 13 -2.15 -2.70 7.58
N LYS A 14 -1.40 -2.13 8.51
CA LYS A 14 -1.92 -1.76 9.85
C LYS A 14 -3.08 -0.78 9.72
N LYS A 15 -2.92 0.30 8.96
CA LYS A 15 -3.96 1.32 8.78
C LYS A 15 -5.21 0.78 8.08
N LEU A 16 -5.04 -0.12 7.11
CA LEU A 16 -6.18 -0.80 6.48
C LEU A 16 -6.95 -1.69 7.47
N VAL A 17 -6.26 -2.33 8.43
CA VAL A 17 -6.92 -3.08 9.51
C VAL A 17 -7.65 -2.13 10.46
N ASP A 18 -7.01 -1.02 10.86
CA ASP A 18 -7.61 -0.01 11.74
C ASP A 18 -8.89 0.62 11.12
N GLU A 19 -8.94 0.72 9.79
CA GLU A 19 -10.09 1.23 9.01
C GLU A 19 -11.09 0.13 8.59
N GLU A 20 -10.91 -1.13 9.03
CA GLU A 20 -11.69 -2.30 8.59
C GLU A 20 -11.83 -2.41 7.06
N CYS A 21 -10.78 -2.00 6.32
CA CYS A 21 -10.78 -1.87 4.88
C CYS A 21 -9.92 -2.96 4.23
N SER A 22 -10.50 -3.74 3.32
CA SER A 22 -9.72 -4.74 2.59
C SER A 22 -8.79 -4.10 1.55
N VAL A 23 -7.67 -4.76 1.23
CA VAL A 23 -6.77 -4.33 0.13
C VAL A 23 -7.52 -4.22 -1.20
N THR A 24 -8.56 -5.04 -1.41
CA THR A 24 -9.39 -5.00 -2.62
C THR A 24 -10.23 -3.73 -2.67
N GLU A 25 -10.90 -3.38 -1.59
CA GLU A 25 -11.71 -2.15 -1.49
C GLU A 25 -10.83 -0.92 -1.59
N PHE A 26 -9.71 -0.90 -0.86
CA PHE A 26 -8.73 0.17 -0.93
C PHE A 26 -8.22 0.38 -2.35
N ALA A 27 -7.84 -0.69 -3.05
CA ALA A 27 -7.39 -0.60 -4.44
C ALA A 27 -8.45 0.02 -5.36
N LYS A 28 -9.73 -0.35 -5.19
CA LYS A 28 -10.84 0.29 -5.91
C LYS A 28 -10.96 1.78 -5.59
N ARG A 29 -10.87 2.17 -4.30
CA ARG A 29 -10.96 3.58 -3.86
C ARG A 29 -9.88 4.46 -4.49
N ILE A 30 -8.65 3.94 -4.64
CA ILE A 30 -7.53 4.68 -5.24
C ILE A 30 -7.39 4.46 -6.76
N GLY A 31 -8.34 3.76 -7.40
CA GLY A 31 -8.32 3.51 -8.85
C GLY A 31 -7.13 2.66 -9.31
N MET A 32 -6.74 1.66 -8.54
CA MET A 32 -5.65 0.72 -8.86
C MET A 32 -6.16 -0.72 -8.82
N SER A 33 -5.46 -1.63 -9.51
CA SER A 33 -5.76 -3.06 -9.37
C SER A 33 -5.26 -3.58 -8.02
N ARG A 34 -6.00 -4.54 -7.44
CA ARG A 34 -5.60 -5.20 -6.19
C ARG A 34 -4.23 -5.87 -6.29
N SER A 35 -3.88 -6.46 -7.44
CA SER A 35 -2.56 -7.06 -7.67
C SER A 35 -1.45 -6.01 -7.64
N ARG A 36 -1.68 -4.83 -8.23
CA ARG A 36 -0.72 -3.73 -8.23
C ARG A 36 -0.47 -3.22 -6.81
N VAL A 37 -1.52 -2.93 -6.05
CA VAL A 37 -1.40 -2.50 -4.65
C VAL A 37 -0.69 -3.57 -3.82
N SER A 38 -1.12 -4.83 -3.92
CA SER A 38 -0.50 -5.97 -3.23
C SER A 38 0.98 -6.11 -3.55
N GLY A 39 1.39 -5.91 -4.81
CA GLY A 39 2.80 -5.98 -5.19
C GLY A 39 3.64 -4.86 -4.58
N LEU A 40 3.10 -3.63 -4.57
CA LEU A 40 3.77 -2.48 -3.98
C LEU A 40 3.94 -2.63 -2.47
N ILE A 41 2.86 -2.89 -1.74
CA ILE A 41 2.91 -2.97 -0.26
C ILE A 41 3.75 -4.15 0.24
N ASN A 42 3.88 -5.22 -0.55
CA ASN A 42 4.72 -6.38 -0.20
C ASN A 42 6.17 -6.25 -0.69
N GLY A 43 6.50 -5.18 -1.42
CA GLY A 43 7.84 -4.95 -1.96
C GLY A 43 8.18 -5.77 -3.21
N SER A 44 7.26 -6.58 -3.74
CA SER A 44 7.49 -7.35 -4.98
C SER A 44 7.36 -6.52 -6.26
N ALA A 45 6.94 -5.27 -6.14
CA ALA A 45 6.97 -4.28 -7.21
C ALA A 45 7.39 -2.91 -6.65
N VAL A 46 8.06 -2.11 -7.48
CA VAL A 46 8.50 -0.75 -7.12
C VAL A 46 7.78 0.27 -7.98
N SER A 47 7.29 1.34 -7.36
CA SER A 47 6.69 2.48 -8.05
C SER A 47 6.63 3.68 -7.11
N PRO A 48 7.51 4.68 -7.28
CA PRO A 48 7.46 5.89 -6.45
C PRO A 48 6.11 6.60 -6.53
N ILE A 49 5.52 6.70 -7.73
CA ILE A 49 4.20 7.30 -7.94
C ILE A 49 3.10 6.47 -7.22
N GLY A 50 3.15 5.14 -7.32
CA GLY A 50 2.19 4.26 -6.65
C GLY A 50 2.30 4.31 -5.14
N GLN A 51 3.52 4.30 -4.59
CA GLN A 51 3.77 4.46 -3.16
C GLN A 51 3.26 5.81 -2.67
N ARG A 52 3.62 6.92 -3.34
CA ARG A 52 3.14 8.26 -3.01
C ARG A 52 1.62 8.32 -2.96
N LYS A 53 0.93 7.82 -4.00
CA LYS A 53 -0.54 7.80 -4.05
C LYS A 53 -1.16 7.03 -2.89
N ILE A 54 -0.60 5.87 -2.54
CA ILE A 54 -1.06 5.04 -1.42
C ILE A 54 -0.84 5.77 -0.09
N CYS A 55 0.37 6.29 0.13
CA CYS A 55 0.74 6.95 1.38
C CYS A 55 -0.01 8.26 1.57
N GLU A 56 -0.18 9.08 0.53
CA GLU A 56 -0.96 10.33 0.59
C GLU A 56 -2.43 10.06 0.95
N TYR A 57 -3.06 9.06 0.32
CA TYR A 57 -4.44 8.70 0.61
C TYR A 57 -4.63 8.26 2.07
N LEU A 58 -3.64 7.54 2.60
CA LEU A 58 -3.64 7.04 3.97
C LEU A 58 -2.97 8.00 4.97
N GLY A 59 -2.58 9.22 4.56
CA GLY A 59 -1.91 10.20 5.45
C GLY A 59 -0.60 9.70 6.07
N LEU A 60 0.13 8.82 5.39
CA LEU A 60 1.42 8.25 5.81
C LEU A 60 2.60 9.06 5.23
N TYR A 61 2.67 10.35 5.57
CA TYR A 61 3.59 11.31 4.94
C TYR A 61 5.08 11.11 5.26
N ASP A 62 5.42 10.34 6.30
CA ASP A 62 6.82 9.99 6.60
C ASP A 62 7.46 9.07 5.53
N TYR A 63 6.68 8.62 4.54
CA TYR A 63 7.07 7.64 3.54
C TYR A 63 6.94 8.13 2.08
N ILE A 64 6.92 9.45 1.82
CA ILE A 64 6.76 10.04 0.47
C ILE A 64 7.87 11.00 0.03
#